data_AF-A0A975KH33-F1
#
_entry.id   AF-A0A975KH33-F1
#
_cell.length_a   1.000
_cell.length_b   1.000
_cell.length_c   1.000
_cell.angle_alpha   90.00
_cell.angle_beta   90.00
_cell.angle_gamma   90.00
#
_symmetry.space_group_name_H-M   'P 1'
#
loop_
_entity.id
_entity.type
_entity.pdbx_description
1 polymer ?
#
loop_
_entity_poly.entity_id
_entity_poly.type
_entity_poly.pdbx_seq_one_letter_code
_entity_poly.pdbx_strand_id
1 'polypeptide(L)'
;MMSKTRSAFLSLYAALTPALASAKCGNVDYSWGADALASAHDYAVTMMLYIVYLCYAVAGIVVIVSALQIYIKMNTGEEGVKKNIMMLVGACLFLIGATIVFPAFFGYQI
;
A
#
# COMPACT_ATOMS: atom_id res chain seq x y z
N MET A 1 61.49 39.01 17.89
CA MET A 1 60.39 38.93 16.88
C MET A 1 59.85 37.51 16.62
N MET A 2 60.24 36.47 17.37
CA MET A 2 59.81 35.07 17.09
C MET A 2 58.59 34.55 17.89
N SER A 3 58.17 35.18 19.00
CA SER A 3 57.02 34.67 19.77
C SER A 3 55.66 35.09 19.18
N LYS A 4 55.58 36.28 18.56
CA LYS A 4 54.35 36.81 17.95
C LYS A 4 53.88 35.96 16.77
N THR A 5 54.81 35.45 15.96
CA THR A 5 54.54 34.57 14.81
C THR A 5 54.09 33.18 15.24
N ARG A 6 54.68 32.63 16.31
CA ARG A 6 54.26 31.33 16.88
C ARG A 6 52.86 31.41 17.50
N SER A 7 52.56 32.51 18.19
CA SER A 7 51.22 32.72 18.79
C SER A 7 50.14 32.95 17.73
N ALA A 8 50.48 33.57 16.59
CA ALA A 8 49.56 33.75 15.46
C ALA A 8 49.24 32.44 14.73
N PHE A 9 50.22 31.55 14.57
CA PHE A 9 50.00 30.22 14.01
C PHE A 9 49.15 29.33 14.93
N LEU A 10 49.40 29.39 16.24
CA LEU A 10 48.61 28.68 17.24
C LEU A 10 47.16 29.18 17.30
N SER A 11 46.92 30.50 17.17
CA SER A 11 45.56 31.05 17.12
C SER A 11 44.83 30.69 15.82
N LEU A 12 45.53 30.60 14.69
CA LEU A 12 44.93 30.19 13.41
C LEU A 12 44.55 28.70 13.44
N TYR A 13 45.40 27.84 13.99
CA TYR A 13 45.11 26.42 14.19
C TYR A 13 43.96 26.20 15.18
N ALA A 14 43.95 26.95 16.29
CA ALA A 14 42.87 26.92 17.27
C ALA A 14 41.55 27.48 16.73
N ALA A 15 41.57 28.40 15.76
CA ALA A 15 40.36 28.94 15.11
C ALA A 15 39.80 28.03 14.00
N LEU A 16 40.64 27.24 13.31
CA LEU A 16 40.18 26.24 12.34
C LEU A 16 39.60 24.98 13.00
N THR A 17 40.04 24.65 14.21
CA THR A 17 39.58 23.46 14.94
C THR A 17 38.07 23.46 15.28
N PRO A 18 37.45 24.55 15.75
CA PRO A 18 36.00 24.59 16.03
C PRO A 18 35.12 24.57 14.76
N ALA A 19 35.65 24.91 13.58
CA ALA A 19 34.90 24.83 12.32
C ALA A 19 34.68 23.37 11.86
N LEU A 20 35.54 22.44 12.28
CA LEU A 20 35.37 21.00 12.06
C LEU A 20 34.55 20.34 13.16
N ALA A 21 34.41 21.00 14.31
CA ALA A 21 33.53 20.62 15.40
C ALA A 21 32.17 21.35 15.29
N SER A 22 31.57 21.34 14.10
CA SER A 22 30.12 21.49 14.03
C SER A 22 29.52 20.25 14.69
N ALA A 23 29.22 20.32 15.98
CA ALA A 23 28.31 19.37 16.58
C ALA A 23 27.05 19.38 15.71
N LYS A 24 26.64 18.22 15.20
CA LYS A 24 25.37 18.03 14.48
C LYS A 24 24.22 18.13 15.51
N CYS A 25 24.17 19.22 16.28
CA CYS A 25 23.14 19.48 17.26
C CYS A 25 22.00 20.21 16.55
N GLY A 26 21.07 19.44 15.98
CA GLY A 26 19.83 20.02 15.47
C GLY A 26 19.05 19.25 14.42
N ASN A 27 19.61 18.21 13.79
CA ASN A 27 18.83 17.38 12.85
C ASN A 27 18.72 15.96 13.37
N VAL A 28 17.56 15.63 13.94
CA VAL A 28 17.17 14.24 14.20
C VAL A 28 16.91 13.63 12.83
N ASP A 29 17.76 12.71 12.38
CA ASP A 29 17.57 12.02 11.10
C ASP A 29 16.39 11.05 11.26
N TYR A 30 15.17 11.49 10.97
CA TYR A 30 13.96 10.64 11.01
C TYR A 30 13.90 9.60 9.88
N SER A 31 14.94 9.49 9.05
CA SER A 31 15.00 8.53 7.93
C SER A 31 14.66 7.12 8.39
N TRP A 32 15.18 6.67 9.54
CA TRP A 32 14.87 5.33 10.07
C TRP A 32 13.37 5.10 10.33
N GLY A 33 12.66 6.13 10.80
CA GLY A 33 11.20 6.07 11.02
C GLY A 33 10.41 6.24 9.72
N ALA A 34 10.86 7.12 8.83
CA ALA A 34 10.25 7.36 7.52
C ALA A 34 10.39 6.14 6.59
N ASP A 35 11.57 5.52 6.56
CA ASP A 35 11.88 4.30 5.79
C ASP A 35 11.10 3.09 6.35
N ALA A 36 10.98 2.98 7.68
CA ALA A 36 10.14 1.95 8.29
C ALA A 36 8.64 2.15 7.98
N LEU A 37 8.16 3.40 7.98
CA LEU A 37 6.77 3.71 7.65
C LEU A 37 6.47 3.51 6.16
N ALA A 38 7.42 3.85 5.27
CA ALA A 38 7.32 3.56 3.84
C ALA A 38 7.28 2.04 3.59
N SER A 39 8.14 1.28 4.26
CA SER A 39 8.16 -0.19 4.17
C SER A 39 6.85 -0.83 4.69
N ALA A 40 6.27 -0.28 5.76
CA ALA A 40 4.99 -0.72 6.29
C ALA A 40 3.83 -0.43 5.32
N HIS A 41 3.86 0.73 4.65
CA HIS A 41 2.90 1.07 3.61
C HIS A 41 3.00 0.10 2.42
N ASP A 42 4.19 -0.14 1.88
CA ASP A 42 4.38 -1.06 0.75
C ASP A 42 3.96 -2.50 1.09
N TYR A 43 4.21 -2.93 2.32
CA TYR A 43 3.74 -4.22 2.82
C TYR A 43 2.21 -4.29 2.86
N ALA A 44 1.55 -3.27 3.45
CA ALA A 44 0.09 -3.23 3.55
C ALA A 44 -0.58 -3.27 2.16
N VAL A 45 -0.01 -2.55 1.20
CA VAL A 45 -0.45 -2.51 -0.19
C VAL A 45 -0.33 -3.88 -0.86
N THR A 46 0.84 -4.52 -0.72
CA THR A 46 1.09 -5.84 -1.30
C THR A 46 0.10 -6.86 -0.75
N MET A 47 -0.15 -6.84 0.56
CA MET A 47 -1.12 -7.74 1.21
C MET A 47 -2.56 -7.47 0.75
N MET A 48 -2.94 -6.20 0.56
CA MET A 48 -4.26 -5.83 0.04
C MET A 48 -4.50 -6.43 -1.36
N LEU A 49 -3.54 -6.28 -2.27
CA LEU A 49 -3.65 -6.83 -3.63
C LEU A 49 -3.74 -8.36 -3.61
N TYR A 50 -2.95 -9.04 -2.76
CA TYR A 50 -3.03 -10.49 -2.59
C TYR A 50 -4.43 -10.95 -2.16
N ILE A 51 -5.07 -10.26 -1.21
CA ILE A 51 -6.42 -10.59 -0.74
C ILE A 51 -7.44 -10.41 -1.87
N VAL A 52 -7.30 -9.36 -2.70
CA VAL A 52 -8.19 -9.13 -3.86
C VAL A 52 -8.07 -10.28 -4.87
N TYR A 53 -6.86 -10.74 -5.18
CA TYR A 53 -6.66 -11.89 -6.07
C TYR A 53 -7.28 -13.18 -5.53
N LEU A 54 -7.15 -13.45 -4.22
CA LEU A 54 -7.79 -14.61 -3.62
C LEU A 54 -9.31 -14.51 -3.62
N CYS A 55 -9.85 -13.31 -3.38
CA CYS A 55 -11.30 -13.06 -3.46
C CYS A 55 -11.82 -13.31 -4.88
N TYR A 56 -11.11 -12.85 -5.91
CA TYR A 56 -11.44 -13.13 -7.31
C TYR A 56 -11.43 -14.61 -7.65
N ALA A 57 -10.44 -15.36 -7.15
CA ALA A 57 -10.38 -16.81 -7.35
C ALA A 57 -11.58 -17.52 -6.74
N VAL A 58 -11.94 -17.19 -5.48
CA VAL A 58 -13.11 -17.76 -4.80
C VAL A 58 -14.41 -17.35 -5.50
N ALA A 59 -14.52 -16.08 -5.89
CA ALA A 59 -15.67 -15.56 -6.61
C ALA A 59 -15.90 -16.30 -7.93
N GLY A 60 -14.84 -16.58 -8.69
CA GLY A 60 -14.94 -17.35 -9.94
C GLY A 60 -15.52 -18.75 -9.71
N ILE A 61 -15.06 -19.46 -8.68
CA ILE A 61 -15.58 -20.80 -8.33
C ILE A 61 -17.07 -20.73 -7.97
N VAL A 62 -17.47 -19.75 -7.15
CA VAL A 62 -18.87 -19.58 -6.74
C VAL A 62 -19.76 -19.22 -7.93
N VAL A 63 -19.28 -18.39 -8.86
CA VAL A 63 -20.01 -18.05 -10.10
C VAL A 63 -20.25 -19.29 -10.95
N ILE A 64 -19.25 -20.15 -11.15
CA ILE A 64 -19.40 -21.39 -11.92
C ILE A 64 -20.46 -22.30 -11.27
N VAL A 65 -20.38 -22.49 -9.95
CA VAL A 65 -21.33 -23.33 -9.21
C VAL A 65 -22.76 -22.76 -9.29
N SER A 66 -22.92 -21.45 -9.19
CA SER A 66 -24.23 -20.80 -9.32
C SER A 66 -24.80 -20.89 -10.74
N ALA A 67 -23.96 -20.75 -11.78
CA ALA A 67 -24.36 -20.92 -13.17
C ALA A 67 -24.85 -22.36 -13.46
N LEU A 68 -24.14 -23.37 -12.94
CA LEU A 68 -24.55 -24.77 -13.05
C LEU A 68 -25.91 -25.03 -12.36
N GLN A 69 -26.12 -24.45 -11.16
CA GLN A 69 -27.40 -24.58 -10.45
C GLN A 69 -28.56 -23.94 -11.23
N ILE A 70 -28.34 -22.79 -11.85
CA ILE A 70 -29.33 -22.12 -12.70
C ILE A 70 -29.64 -22.99 -13.92
N TYR A 71 -28.62 -23.56 -14.56
CA TYR A 71 -28.80 -24.44 -15.71
C TYR A 71 -29.66 -25.67 -15.37
N ILE A 72 -29.40 -26.32 -14.24
CA ILE A 72 -30.21 -27.47 -13.81
C ILE A 72 -31.66 -27.05 -13.55
N LYS A 73 -31.89 -25.95 -12.82
CA LYS A 73 -33.24 -25.42 -12.55
C LYS A 73 -34.00 -25.01 -13.81
N MET A 74 -33.28 -24.53 -14.83
CA MET A 74 -33.85 -24.20 -16.13
C MET A 74 -34.34 -25.44 -16.88
N ASN A 75 -33.58 -26.54 -16.82
CA ASN A 75 -33.94 -27.77 -17.51
C ASN A 75 -35.04 -28.57 -16.78
N THR A 76 -35.19 -28.42 -15.47
CA THR A 76 -36.25 -29.08 -14.68
C THR A 76 -37.58 -28.33 -14.69
N GLY A 77 -37.64 -27.14 -15.30
CA GLY A 77 -38.84 -26.30 -15.32
C GLY A 77 -39.22 -25.75 -13.94
N GLU A 78 -38.28 -25.70 -13.00
CA GLU A 78 -38.52 -25.23 -11.64
C GLU A 78 -38.84 -23.72 -11.64
N GLU A 79 -39.88 -23.31 -10.93
CA GLU A 79 -40.16 -21.90 -10.71
C GLU A 79 -39.04 -21.25 -9.88
N GLY A 80 -38.58 -20.06 -10.29
CA GLY A 80 -37.52 -19.32 -9.58
C GLY A 80 -36.21 -19.15 -10.34
N VAL A 81 -36.07 -19.74 -11.54
CA VAL A 81 -34.95 -19.50 -12.46
C VAL A 81 -34.68 -18.01 -12.70
N LYS A 82 -35.74 -17.25 -13.02
CA LYS A 82 -35.62 -15.82 -13.33
C LYS A 82 -35.05 -15.02 -12.14
N LYS A 83 -35.43 -15.39 -10.91
CA LYS A 83 -34.92 -14.79 -9.68
C LYS A 83 -33.43 -15.09 -9.51
N ASN A 84 -33.02 -16.35 -9.71
CA ASN A 84 -31.61 -16.73 -9.58
C ASN A 84 -30.72 -16.07 -10.64
N ILE A 85 -31.21 -15.90 -11.88
CA ILE A 85 -30.50 -15.16 -12.93
C ILE A 85 -30.36 -13.69 -12.53
N MET A 86 -31.43 -13.04 -12.07
CA MET A 86 -31.39 -11.63 -11.64
C MET A 86 -30.43 -11.43 -10.46
N MET A 87 -30.43 -12.34 -9.50
CA MET A 87 -29.49 -12.34 -8.37
C MET A 87 -28.03 -12.50 -8.83
N LEU A 88 -27.77 -13.38 -9.81
CA LEU A 88 -26.43 -13.57 -10.38
C LEU A 88 -25.94 -12.29 -11.08
N VAL A 89 -26.79 -11.65 -11.89
CA VAL A 89 -26.44 -10.40 -12.58
C VAL A 89 -26.15 -9.29 -11.56
N GLY A 90 -26.96 -9.17 -10.52
CA GLY A 90 -26.73 -8.22 -9.43
C GLY A 90 -25.41 -8.47 -8.69
N ALA A 91 -25.09 -9.74 -8.42
CA ALA A 91 -23.84 -10.13 -7.78
C ALA A 91 -22.61 -9.81 -8.66
N CYS A 92 -22.67 -10.06 -9.97
CA CYS A 92 -21.60 -9.73 -10.90
C CYS A 92 -21.35 -8.21 -10.99
N LEU A 93 -22.43 -7.42 -11.10
CA LEU A 93 -22.33 -5.95 -11.12
C LEU A 93 -21.79 -5.40 -9.80
N PHE A 94 -22.21 -5.97 -8.68
CA PHE A 94 -21.68 -5.61 -7.36
C PHE A 94 -20.18 -5.90 -7.25
N LEU A 95 -19.70 -7.03 -7.76
CA LEU A 95 -18.28 -7.40 -7.70
C LEU A 95 -17.41 -6.40 -8.47
N ILE A 96 -17.82 -6.04 -9.69
CA ILE A 96 -17.13 -5.03 -10.51
C ILE A 96 -17.12 -3.69 -9.77
N GLY A 97 -18.27 -3.24 -9.26
CA GLY A 97 -18.38 -1.99 -8.51
C GLY A 97 -17.53 -1.98 -7.24
N ALA A 98 -17.55 -3.06 -6.45
CA ALA A 98 -16.76 -3.20 -5.24
C ALA A 98 -15.25 -3.13 -5.54
N THR A 99 -14.79 -3.76 -6.62
CA THR A 99 -13.36 -3.75 -6.98
C THR A 99 -12.84 -2.41 -7.47
N ILE A 100 -13.72 -1.48 -7.88
CA ILE A 100 -13.34 -0.14 -8.34
C ILE A 100 -13.55 0.90 -7.23
N VAL A 101 -14.74 0.91 -6.62
CA VAL A 101 -15.13 1.92 -5.65
C VAL A 101 -14.41 1.74 -4.32
N PHE A 102 -14.19 0.49 -3.90
CA PHE A 102 -13.58 0.22 -2.60
C PHE A 102 -12.11 0.64 -2.54
N PRO A 103 -11.24 0.30 -3.53
CA PRO A 103 -9.88 0.84 -3.56
C PRO A 103 -9.83 2.36 -3.72
N ALA A 104 -10.71 2.92 -4.57
CA ALA A 104 -10.78 4.37 -4.78
C ALA A 104 -11.15 5.15 -3.50
N PHE A 105 -11.96 4.58 -2.61
CA PHE A 105 -12.31 5.18 -1.32
C PHE A 105 -11.09 5.36 -0.40
N PHE A 106 -10.09 4.48 -0.50
CA PHE A 106 -8.83 4.56 0.24
C PHE A 106 -7.74 5.35 -0.51
N GLY A 107 -8.09 6.04 -1.60
CA GLY A 107 -7.13 6.76 -2.44
C GLY A 107 -6.28 5.85 -3.33
N TYR A 108 -6.59 4.55 -3.38
CA TYR A 108 -5.92 3.58 -4.23
C TYR A 108 -6.52 3.59 -5.63
N GLN A 109 -5.75 4.02 -6.62
CA GLN A 109 -6.08 3.85 -8.04
C GLN A 109 -5.50 2.49 -8.46
N ILE A 110 -6.37 1.50 -8.66
CA ILE A 110 -6.01 0.23 -9.33
C ILE A 110 -5.96 0.41 -10.85
#